data_AF-A0A6I3H8K6-F1
#
_entry.id   AF-A0A6I3H8K6-F1
#
_cell.length_a   1.000
_cell.length_b   1.000
_cell.length_c   1.000
_cell.angle_alpha   90.00
_cell.angle_beta   90.00
_cell.angle_gamma   90.00
#
_symmetry.space_group_name_H-M   'P 1'
#
loop_
_entity.id
_entity.type
_entity.pdbx_description
1 polymer ?
#
loop_
_entity_poly.entity_id
_entity_poly.type
_entity_poly.pdbx_seq_one_letter_code
_entity_poly.pdbx_strand_id
1 'polypeptide(L)'
;TYESSTGISQRSVEPWHLDFKRGRWNLTAFDLERGEQRNFRLDRVRSDVQLDEPGSHSHPIPSTPSEPADPWEFGDNEPVLMTVRFDAEVSDFARRSLSSCAVSEHASGELTFQVPVANWPAFRSFVLSFLDHAEILEPPEARASMIEWLEIICGDNRG
;
A
#
# COMPACT_ATOMS: atom_id res chain seq x y z
N THR A 1 8.89 5.97 -18.00
CA THR A 1 7.45 5.71 -17.85
C THR A 1 7.25 4.79 -16.68
N TYR A 2 6.22 5.05 -15.90
CA TYR A 2 5.85 4.31 -14.70
C TYR A 2 4.45 3.73 -14.87
N GLU A 3 4.29 2.45 -14.50
CA GLU A 3 3.01 1.76 -14.51
C GLU A 3 2.35 1.85 -13.13
N SER A 4 1.20 2.48 -13.06
CA SER A 4 0.35 2.50 -11.86
C SER A 4 -0.95 1.74 -12.12
N SER A 5 -1.81 1.63 -11.10
CA SER A 5 -3.15 1.03 -11.27
C SER A 5 -4.05 1.80 -12.23
N THR A 6 -3.78 3.09 -12.47
CA THR A 6 -4.56 3.94 -13.38
C THR A 6 -3.99 3.97 -14.80
N GLY A 7 -2.86 3.29 -15.05
CA GLY A 7 -2.25 3.13 -16.35
C GLY A 7 -0.77 3.51 -16.38
N ILE A 8 -0.23 3.60 -17.59
CA ILE A 8 1.17 3.99 -17.84
C ILE A 8 1.24 5.50 -18.01
N SER A 9 2.18 6.14 -17.33
CA SER A 9 2.39 7.57 -17.44
C SER A 9 3.86 7.97 -17.30
N GLN A 10 4.22 9.19 -17.71
CA GLN A 10 5.54 9.75 -17.41
C GLN A 10 5.52 10.43 -16.04
N ARG A 11 6.63 10.30 -15.32
CA ARG A 11 6.84 10.84 -13.98
C ARG A 11 8.23 11.41 -13.91
N SER A 12 8.34 12.61 -13.37
CA SER A 12 9.59 13.28 -13.04
C SER A 12 9.64 13.46 -11.52
N VAL A 13 10.71 12.95 -10.90
CA VAL A 13 10.77 12.86 -9.45
C VAL A 13 12.14 13.28 -8.93
N GLU A 14 12.17 13.90 -7.76
CA GLU A 14 13.42 14.16 -7.03
C GLU A 14 13.69 12.99 -6.07
N PRO A 15 14.67 12.11 -6.37
CA PRO A 15 14.89 10.90 -5.59
C PRO A 15 15.48 11.21 -4.21
N TRP A 16 14.88 10.66 -3.15
CA TRP A 16 15.30 10.93 -1.77
C TRP A 16 15.85 9.70 -1.05
N HIS A 17 15.16 8.57 -1.10
CA HIS A 17 15.56 7.35 -0.39
C HIS A 17 15.26 6.10 -1.20
N LEU A 18 16.17 5.12 -1.16
CA LEU A 18 16.00 3.83 -1.82
C LEU A 18 16.06 2.70 -0.77
N ASP A 19 14.99 1.90 -0.70
CA ASP A 19 14.87 0.78 0.24
C ASP A 19 14.55 -0.54 -0.46
N PHE A 20 14.95 -1.66 0.18
CA PHE A 20 14.62 -3.02 -0.26
C PHE A 20 13.77 -3.72 0.79
N LYS A 21 12.49 -3.98 0.49
CA LYS A 21 11.54 -4.59 1.43
C LYS A 21 10.69 -5.65 0.71
N ARG A 22 10.49 -6.81 1.35
CA ARG A 22 9.68 -7.92 0.83
C ARG A 22 10.05 -8.31 -0.63
N GLY A 23 11.36 -8.31 -0.94
CA GLY A 23 11.89 -8.73 -2.24
C GLY A 23 11.79 -7.68 -3.35
N ARG A 24 11.54 -6.41 -3.02
CA ARG A 24 11.28 -5.34 -4.00
C ARG A 24 12.02 -4.07 -3.61
N TRP A 25 12.49 -3.35 -4.62
CA TRP A 25 13.10 -2.03 -4.45
C TRP A 25 12.05 -0.92 -4.56
N ASN A 26 12.05 -0.01 -3.59
CA ASN A 26 11.21 1.18 -3.58
C ASN A 26 12.05 2.45 -3.50
N LEU A 27 11.55 3.51 -4.13
CA LEU A 27 12.11 4.85 -4.16
C LEU A 27 11.11 5.80 -3.51
N THR A 28 11.46 6.40 -2.39
CA THR A 28 10.79 7.61 -1.87
C THR A 28 11.33 8.81 -2.62
N ALA A 29 10.45 9.64 -3.18
CA ALA A 29 10.81 10.81 -3.96
C ALA A 29 9.75 11.91 -3.88
N PHE A 30 10.12 13.14 -4.19
CA PHE A 30 9.15 14.20 -4.47
C PHE A 30 8.64 14.05 -5.90
N ASP A 31 7.33 13.87 -6.08
CA ASP A 31 6.69 13.79 -7.39
C ASP A 31 6.43 15.21 -7.91
N LEU A 32 7.09 15.61 -9.01
CA LEU A 32 6.96 16.97 -9.55
C LEU A 32 5.60 17.21 -10.20
N GLU A 33 4.94 16.17 -10.70
CA GLU A 33 3.59 16.29 -11.26
C GLU A 33 2.51 16.41 -10.18
N ARG A 34 2.73 15.82 -9.00
CA ARG A 34 1.78 15.85 -7.87
C ARG A 34 2.09 16.90 -6.82
N GLY A 35 3.33 17.36 -6.74
CA GLY A 35 3.78 18.35 -5.77
C GLY A 35 3.83 17.81 -4.34
N GLU A 36 4.05 16.51 -4.18
CA GLU A 36 4.07 15.84 -2.87
C GLU A 36 5.05 14.66 -2.83
N GLN A 37 5.39 14.20 -1.63
CA GLN A 37 6.19 13.00 -1.43
C GLN A 37 5.40 11.75 -1.84
N ARG A 38 5.99 10.88 -2.67
CA ARG A 38 5.41 9.60 -3.08
C ARG A 38 6.44 8.47 -3.06
N ASN A 39 5.95 7.25 -3.04
CA ASN A 39 6.75 6.04 -3.10
C ASN A 39 6.55 5.30 -4.43
N PHE A 40 7.65 5.06 -5.14
CA PHE A 40 7.68 4.43 -6.45
C PHE A 40 8.33 3.05 -6.37
N ARG A 41 7.72 2.04 -6.98
CA ARG A 41 8.33 0.71 -7.06
C ARG A 41 9.20 0.61 -8.31
N LEU A 42 10.47 0.26 -8.15
CA LEU A 42 11.37 0.19 -9.30
C LEU A 42 10.97 -0.90 -10.30
N ASP A 43 10.27 -1.95 -9.86
CA ASP A 43 9.78 -3.02 -10.75
C ASP A 43 8.62 -2.59 -11.67
N ARG A 44 8.05 -1.39 -11.46
CA ARG A 44 7.00 -0.77 -12.29
C ARG A 44 7.54 0.30 -13.26
N VAL A 45 8.85 0.54 -13.26
CA VAL A 45 9.49 1.38 -14.28
C VAL A 45 9.55 0.58 -15.58
N ARG A 46 9.02 1.15 -16.67
CA ARG A 46 8.84 0.47 -17.97
C ARG A 46 9.75 1.02 -19.08
N SER A 47 10.47 2.10 -18.83
CA SER A 47 11.43 2.68 -19.76
C SER A 47 12.75 2.96 -19.06
N ASP A 48 13.77 3.28 -19.85
CA ASP A 48 15.00 3.85 -19.31
C ASP A 48 14.70 5.12 -18.50
N VAL A 49 15.48 5.30 -17.44
CA VAL A 49 15.45 6.48 -16.57
C VAL A 49 16.36 7.54 -17.18
N GLN A 50 15.82 8.74 -17.39
CA GLN A 50 16.60 9.90 -17.77
C GLN A 50 17.01 10.64 -16.50
N LEU A 51 18.28 11.04 -16.44
CA LEU A 51 18.84 11.77 -15.30
C LEU A 51 19.08 13.22 -15.72
N ASP A 52 18.62 14.13 -14.87
CA ASP A 52 19.00 15.53 -14.94
C ASP A 52 20.40 15.77 -14.37
N GLU A 53 20.86 17.02 -14.37
CA GLU A 53 22.14 17.38 -13.76
C GLU A 53 22.17 17.01 -12.27
N PRO A 54 23.28 16.42 -11.78
CA PRO A 54 23.41 16.07 -10.37
C PRO A 54 23.19 17.28 -9.46
N GLY A 55 22.28 17.14 -8.49
CA GLY A 55 21.99 18.21 -7.52
C GLY A 55 20.97 19.25 -8.00
N SER A 56 20.28 19.02 -9.12
CA SER A 56 19.19 19.86 -9.62
C SER A 56 17.90 19.83 -8.77
N HIS A 57 17.88 19.09 -7.65
CA HIS A 57 16.72 19.01 -6.76
C HIS A 57 16.41 20.38 -6.15
N SER A 58 15.13 20.74 -6.12
CA SER A 58 14.67 22.00 -5.55
C SER A 58 14.03 21.82 -4.17
N HIS A 59 13.57 20.60 -3.85
CA HIS A 59 12.83 20.34 -2.62
C HIS A 59 13.75 19.76 -1.54
N PRO A 60 13.62 20.24 -0.28
CA PRO A 60 14.45 19.74 0.80
C PRO A 60 14.15 18.27 1.06
N ILE A 61 15.21 17.46 1.10
CA ILE A 61 15.12 16.05 1.50
C ILE A 61 14.68 16.02 2.98
N PRO A 62 13.59 15.31 3.32
CA PRO A 62 13.12 15.20 4.70
C PRO A 62 14.21 14.62 5.62
N SER A 63 14.40 15.23 6.78
CA SER A 63 15.43 14.85 7.77
C SER A 63 15.23 13.46 8.38
N THR A 64 13.99 12.96 8.30
CA THR A 64 13.63 11.63 8.76
C THR A 64 13.40 10.79 7.51
N PRO A 65 14.10 9.65 7.33
CA PRO A 65 13.68 8.67 6.33
C PRO A 65 12.20 8.39 6.60
N SER A 66 11.34 8.54 5.58
CA SER A 66 9.96 8.06 5.70
C SER A 66 10.02 6.61 6.18
N GLU A 67 9.22 6.24 7.19
CA GLU A 67 9.07 4.82 7.48
C GLU A 67 8.69 4.11 6.16
N PRO A 68 9.35 2.99 5.82
CA PRO A 68 9.17 2.38 4.53
C PRO A 68 7.73 1.87 4.42
N ALA A 69 6.99 2.49 3.50
CA ALA A 69 5.56 2.30 3.29
C ALA A 69 5.21 0.83 3.05
N ASP A 70 4.04 0.39 3.51
CA ASP A 70 3.55 -0.95 3.22
C ASP A 70 3.07 -1.10 1.76
N PRO A 71 3.01 -2.33 1.21
CA PRO A 71 2.61 -2.61 -0.18
C PRO A 71 1.32 -1.92 -0.67
N TRP A 72 0.38 -1.69 0.24
CA TRP A 72 -0.91 -1.04 -0.03
C TRP A 72 -0.86 0.49 0.02
N GLU A 73 0.22 1.08 0.51
CA GLU A 73 0.44 2.54 0.49
C GLU A 73 1.07 3.00 -0.84
N PHE A 74 1.65 2.10 -1.63
CA PHE A 74 2.24 2.46 -2.93
C PHE A 74 1.17 2.67 -3.99
N GLY A 75 1.24 3.79 -4.71
CA GLY A 75 0.41 4.04 -5.89
C GLY A 75 0.06 5.52 -6.02
N ASP A 76 -0.58 5.85 -7.14
CA ASP A 76 -0.97 7.24 -7.46
C ASP A 76 -2.38 7.59 -6.99
N ASN A 77 -3.11 6.63 -6.43
CA ASN A 77 -4.47 6.85 -5.96
C ASN A 77 -4.46 7.59 -4.62
N GLU A 78 -5.51 8.37 -4.39
CA GLU A 78 -5.80 8.91 -3.07
C GLU A 78 -6.02 7.74 -2.08
N PRO A 79 -5.33 7.70 -0.93
CA PRO A 79 -5.54 6.66 0.05
C PRO A 79 -6.98 6.65 0.57
N VAL A 80 -7.62 5.49 0.52
CA VAL A 80 -8.92 5.25 1.15
C VAL A 80 -8.69 4.62 2.51
N LEU A 81 -9.27 5.20 3.56
CA LEU A 81 -9.16 4.66 4.92
C LEU A 81 -10.04 3.41 5.08
N MET A 82 -9.42 2.29 5.41
CA MET A 82 -10.06 0.99 5.60
C MET A 82 -10.16 0.67 7.09
N THR A 83 -11.31 0.17 7.52
CA THR A 83 -11.50 -0.39 8.87
C THR A 83 -11.45 -1.91 8.78
N VAL A 84 -10.49 -2.56 9.45
CA VAL A 84 -10.34 -4.03 9.44
C VAL A 84 -10.29 -4.60 10.85
N ARG A 85 -11.13 -5.61 11.10
CA ARG A 85 -11.16 -6.40 12.34
C ARG A 85 -10.27 -7.63 12.19
N PHE A 86 -9.55 -7.96 13.25
CA PHE A 86 -8.78 -9.18 13.40
C PHE A 86 -9.20 -9.91 14.67
N ASP A 87 -9.38 -11.22 14.57
CA ASP A 87 -9.67 -12.07 15.72
C ASP A 87 -8.53 -12.06 16.73
N ALA A 88 -8.85 -12.36 18.00
CA ALA A 88 -7.86 -12.41 19.08
C ALA A 88 -6.69 -13.37 18.78
N GLU A 89 -6.95 -14.47 18.08
CA GLU A 89 -5.96 -15.51 17.74
C GLU A 89 -4.81 -14.98 16.85
N VAL A 90 -5.08 -13.97 16.02
CA VAL A 90 -4.11 -13.39 15.07
C VAL A 90 -3.69 -11.97 15.42
N SER A 91 -4.23 -11.43 16.53
CA SER A 91 -4.05 -10.04 16.97
C SER A 91 -2.58 -9.61 17.09
N ASP A 92 -1.71 -10.47 17.64
CA ASP A 92 -0.28 -10.20 17.79
C ASP A 92 0.43 -10.05 16.44
N PHE A 93 0.09 -10.89 15.47
CA PHE A 93 0.66 -10.82 14.13
C PHE A 93 0.12 -9.59 13.38
N ALA A 94 -1.17 -9.27 13.53
CA ALA A 94 -1.78 -8.07 12.95
C ALA A 94 -1.12 -6.80 13.51
N ARG A 95 -0.93 -6.72 14.84
CA ARG A 95 -0.28 -5.58 15.52
C ARG A 95 1.16 -5.35 15.07
N ARG A 96 1.92 -6.42 14.83
CA ARG A 96 3.28 -6.30 14.27
C ARG A 96 3.27 -5.89 12.80
N SER A 97 2.28 -6.33 12.04
CA SER A 97 2.18 -6.03 10.61
C SER A 97 1.67 -4.63 10.32
N LEU A 98 0.84 -4.07 11.21
CA LEU A 98 0.19 -2.76 11.09
C LEU A 98 0.65 -1.82 12.22
N SER A 99 1.93 -1.91 12.61
CA SER A 99 2.46 -1.22 13.80
C SER A 99 2.37 0.31 13.74
N SER A 100 2.30 0.87 12.53
CA SER A 100 2.15 2.31 12.27
C SER A 100 0.68 2.77 12.18
N CYS A 101 -0.28 1.84 12.16
CA CYS A 101 -1.70 2.15 11.99
C CYS A 101 -2.40 2.40 13.34
N ALA A 102 -3.43 3.23 13.33
CA ALA A 102 -4.27 3.42 14.51
C ALA A 102 -5.04 2.12 14.82
N VAL A 103 -5.04 1.71 16.09
CA VAL A 103 -5.63 0.45 16.56
C VAL A 103 -6.56 0.68 17.74
N SER A 104 -7.70 -0.01 17.73
CA SER A 104 -8.62 -0.14 18.86
C SER A 104 -8.63 -1.60 19.31
N GLU A 105 -8.49 -1.83 20.61
CA GLU A 105 -8.55 -3.15 21.23
C GLU A 105 -9.89 -3.36 21.91
N HIS A 106 -10.53 -4.49 21.64
CA HIS A 106 -11.82 -4.87 22.23
C HIS A 106 -11.60 -5.76 23.45
N ALA A 107 -12.57 -5.78 24.37
CA ALA A 107 -12.48 -6.58 25.60
C ALA A 107 -12.37 -8.11 25.35
N SER A 108 -12.78 -8.55 24.16
CA SER A 108 -12.66 -9.93 23.66
C SER A 108 -11.25 -10.31 23.19
N GLY A 109 -10.33 -9.34 23.07
CA GLY A 109 -8.98 -9.53 22.50
C GLY A 109 -8.91 -9.29 20.99
N GLU A 110 -10.03 -9.00 20.33
CA GLU A 110 -10.06 -8.60 18.93
C GLU A 110 -9.45 -7.21 18.74
N LEU A 111 -8.85 -6.98 17.57
CA LEU A 111 -8.28 -5.69 17.20
C LEU A 111 -8.99 -5.11 15.98
N THR A 112 -9.20 -3.80 15.97
CA THR A 112 -9.67 -3.06 14.80
C THR A 112 -8.63 -2.02 14.40
N PHE A 113 -8.20 -2.05 13.14
CA PHE A 113 -7.22 -1.11 12.59
C PHE A 113 -7.87 -0.15 11.60
N GLN A 114 -7.38 1.09 11.59
CA GLN A 114 -7.60 2.09 10.54
C GLN A 114 -6.37 2.11 9.62
N VAL A 115 -6.53 1.64 8.38
CA VAL A 115 -5.42 1.45 7.44
C VAL A 115 -5.63 2.31 6.20
N PRO A 116 -4.75 3.29 5.90
CA PRO A 116 -4.81 4.04 4.66
C PRO A 116 -4.34 3.17 3.48
N VAL A 117 -5.17 3.01 2.46
CA VAL A 117 -4.94 2.11 1.33
C VAL A 117 -5.02 2.85 0.00
N ALA A 118 -3.89 2.99 -0.68
CA ALA A 118 -3.79 3.50 -2.05
C ALA A 118 -3.78 2.37 -3.11
N ASN A 119 -3.47 1.14 -2.71
CA ASN A 119 -3.36 -0.02 -3.60
C ASN A 119 -4.16 -1.21 -3.06
N TRP A 120 -5.43 -1.26 -3.49
CA TRP A 120 -6.40 -2.27 -3.11
C TRP A 120 -5.93 -3.71 -3.38
N PRO A 121 -5.40 -4.10 -4.56
CA PRO A 121 -4.92 -5.47 -4.79
C PRO A 121 -3.86 -5.94 -3.79
N ALA A 122 -2.95 -5.07 -3.38
CA ALA A 122 -1.94 -5.40 -2.36
C ALA A 122 -2.56 -5.55 -0.97
N PHE A 123 -3.49 -4.66 -0.60
CA PHE A 123 -4.21 -4.75 0.66
C PHE A 123 -5.08 -6.00 0.76
N ARG A 124 -5.83 -6.31 -0.31
CA ARG A 124 -6.62 -7.55 -0.42
C ARG A 124 -5.75 -8.78 -0.18
N SER A 125 -4.57 -8.84 -0.80
CA SER A 125 -3.63 -9.97 -0.62
C SER A 125 -3.14 -10.09 0.82
N PHE A 126 -2.95 -8.95 1.51
CA PHE A 126 -2.60 -8.93 2.93
C PHE A 126 -3.74 -9.45 3.81
N VAL A 127 -4.96 -8.94 3.63
CA VAL A 127 -6.14 -9.41 4.39
C VAL A 127 -6.35 -10.91 4.20
N LEU A 128 -6.22 -11.41 2.98
CA LEU A 128 -6.36 -12.84 2.67
C LEU A 128 -5.29 -13.74 3.32
N SER A 129 -4.17 -13.20 3.77
CA SER A 129 -3.17 -13.98 4.52
C SER A 129 -3.66 -14.41 5.90
N PHE A 130 -4.74 -13.79 6.40
CA PHE A 130 -5.41 -14.11 7.66
C PHE A 130 -6.65 -14.99 7.47
N LEU A 131 -7.02 -15.32 6.22
CA LEU A 131 -8.19 -16.13 5.89
C LEU A 131 -9.48 -15.57 6.53
N ASP A 132 -10.19 -16.38 7.30
CA ASP A 132 -11.43 -16.08 8.00
C ASP A 132 -11.23 -15.28 9.31
N HIS A 133 -9.99 -15.07 9.75
CA HIS A 133 -9.66 -14.31 10.95
C HIS A 133 -9.53 -12.79 10.73
N ALA A 134 -9.76 -12.30 9.50
CA ALA A 134 -9.77 -10.88 9.19
C ALA A 134 -11.02 -10.47 8.41
N GLU A 135 -11.64 -9.37 8.81
CA GLU A 135 -12.84 -8.83 8.15
C GLU A 135 -12.70 -7.34 7.87
N ILE A 136 -12.98 -6.94 6.63
CA ILE A 136 -13.09 -5.53 6.25
C ILE A 136 -14.49 -5.05 6.66
N LEU A 137 -14.52 -4.11 7.60
CA LEU A 137 -15.74 -3.49 8.11
C LEU A 137 -16.15 -2.27 7.28
N GLU A 138 -15.17 -1.45 6.90
CA GLU A 138 -15.39 -0.22 6.13
C GLU A 138 -14.27 0.02 5.11
N PRO A 139 -14.56 0.72 4.00
CA PRO A 139 -15.89 1.11 3.55
C PRO A 139 -16.65 -0.11 2.98
N PRO A 140 -18.00 -0.09 2.98
CA PRO A 140 -18.82 -1.23 2.55
C PRO A 140 -18.54 -1.65 1.10
N GLU A 141 -18.14 -0.71 0.23
CA GLU A 141 -17.75 -0.97 -1.15
C GLU A 141 -16.47 -1.83 -1.25
N ALA A 142 -15.52 -1.65 -0.32
CA ALA A 142 -14.32 -2.48 -0.26
C ALA A 142 -14.67 -3.91 0.19
N ARG A 143 -15.58 -4.05 1.16
CA ARG A 143 -16.12 -5.35 1.58
C ARG A 143 -16.83 -6.05 0.41
N ALA A 144 -17.69 -5.34 -0.32
CA ALA A 144 -18.37 -5.86 -1.50
C ALA A 144 -17.37 -6.33 -2.58
N SER A 145 -16.34 -5.52 -2.84
CA SER A 145 -15.27 -5.85 -3.80
C SER A 145 -14.46 -7.10 -3.41
N MET A 146 -14.26 -7.34 -2.11
CA MET A 146 -13.63 -8.57 -1.60
C MET A 146 -14.53 -9.78 -1.85
N ILE A 147 -15.83 -9.67 -1.55
CA ILE A 147 -16.80 -10.75 -1.73
C ILE A 147 -16.90 -11.14 -3.21
N GLU A 148 -17.11 -10.16 -4.10
CA GLU A 148 -17.19 -10.38 -5.54
C GLU A 148 -15.95 -11.13 -6.07
N TRP A 149 -14.76 -10.74 -5.60
CA TRP A 149 -13.53 -11.40 -6.02
C TRP A 149 -13.41 -12.85 -5.52
N LEU A 150 -13.83 -13.11 -4.28
CA LEU A 150 -13.87 -14.47 -3.73
C LEU A 150 -14.88 -15.36 -4.46
N GLU A 151 -16.04 -14.81 -4.83
CA GLU A 151 -17.06 -15.52 -5.61
C GLU A 151 -16.54 -15.90 -6.99
N ILE A 152 -15.81 -15.01 -7.68
CA ILE A 152 -15.18 -15.31 -8.98
C ILE A 152 -14.23 -16.50 -8.87
N ILE A 153 -13.34 -16.50 -7.86
CA ILE A 153 -12.34 -17.57 -7.71
C ILE A 153 -12.97 -18.90 -7.32
N CYS A 154 -14.00 -18.87 -6.48
CA CYS A 154 -14.76 -20.08 -6.14
C CYS A 154 -15.59 -20.60 -7.33
N GLY A 155 -16.06 -19.70 -8.20
CA GLY A 155 -16.81 -20.02 -9.41
C GLY A 155 -15.94 -20.66 -10.50
N ASP A 156 -14.72 -20.17 -10.69
CA ASP A 156 -13.76 -20.68 -11.68
C ASP A 156 -13.23 -22.08 -11.33
N ASN A 157 -13.29 -22.50 -10.06
CA ASN A 157 -12.87 -23.83 -9.62
C ASN A 157 -13.91 -24.94 -9.88
N ARG A 158 -14.97 -24.66 -10.66
CA ARG A 158 -15.96 -25.64 -11.13
C ARG A 158 -15.80 -26.01 -12.63
N GLY A 159 -14.68 -25.66 -13.25
CA GLY A 159 -14.33 -25.99 -14.64
C GLY A 159 -13.36 -27.15 -14.77
#